data_AF-A0A0U1KL94-F1
#
_entry.id   AF-A0A0U1KL94-F1
#
_cell.length_a   1.000
_cell.length_b   1.000
_cell.length_c   1.000
_cell.angle_alpha   90.00
_cell.angle_beta   90.00
_cell.angle_gamma   90.00
#
_symmetry.space_group_name_H-M   'P 1'
#
loop_
_entity.id
_entity.type
_entity.pdbx_description
1 polymer ?
#
loop_
_entity_poly.entity_id
_entity_poly.type
_entity_poly.pdbx_seq_one_letter_code
_entity_poly.pdbx_strand_id
1 'polypeptide(L)' 'MKQYIFLLQTPLNPIEVKFEAEGMLDALTQAKEFLKKTMKTHSSEVDIQFKGTVYLN' A
#
# COMPACT_ATOMS: atom_id res chain seq x y z
N MET A 1 -9.03 -9.99 12.09
CA MET A 1 -8.87 -8.90 11.08
C MET A 1 -7.83 -9.33 10.05
N LYS A 2 -7.79 -8.73 8.86
CA LYS A 2 -6.79 -9.08 7.84
C LYS A 2 -5.80 -7.93 7.69
N GLN A 3 -4.54 -8.27 7.48
CA GLN A 3 -3.52 -7.31 7.09
C GLN A 3 -3.18 -7.53 5.62
N TYR A 4 -3.23 -6.49 4.80
CA TYR A 4 -2.87 -6.53 3.40
C TYR A 4 -1.53 -5.85 3.21
N ILE A 5 -0.63 -6.52 2.48
CA ILE A 5 0.74 -6.07 2.25
C ILE A 5 0.83 -5.55 0.81
N PHE A 6 1.32 -4.32 0.67
CA PHE A 6 1.60 -3.71 -0.62
C PHE A 6 3.08 -3.31 -0.70
N LEU A 7 3.64 -3.43 -1.90
CA LEU A 7 4.94 -2.90 -2.25
C LEU A 7 4.72 -1.66 -3.11
N LEU A 8 5.19 -0.52 -2.64
CA LEU A 8 5.15 0.76 -3.34
C LEU A 8 6.49 0.97 -4.03
N GLN A 9 6.52 0.90 -5.36
CA GLN A 9 7.72 1.09 -6.15
C GLN A 9 8.02 2.60 -6.24
N THR A 10 8.90 3.12 -5.37
CA THR A 10 9.33 4.52 -5.47
C THR A 10 10.66 4.62 -6.25
N PRO A 11 10.96 5.77 -6.88
CA PRO A 11 12.18 5.93 -7.68
C PRO A 11 13.50 5.69 -6.94
N LEU A 12 13.50 5.88 -5.61
CA LEU A 12 14.69 5.69 -4.79
C LEU A 12 14.77 4.26 -4.24
N ASN A 13 13.69 3.76 -3.64
CA ASN A 13 13.61 2.40 -3.08
C ASN A 13 12.17 1.91 -2.97
N PRO A 14 11.90 0.61 -3.20
CA PRO A 14 10.60 0.04 -2.92
C PRO A 14 10.28 0.10 -1.42
N ILE A 15 9.06 0.51 -1.07
CA ILE A 15 8.60 0.57 0.34
C ILE A 15 7.52 -0.48 0.53
N GLU A 16 7.71 -1.39 1.47
CA GLU A 16 6.65 -2.30 1.89
C GLU A 16 5.78 -1.63 2.95
N VAL A 17 4.47 -1.62 2.72
CA VAL A 17 3.47 -1.08 3.63
C VAL A 17 2.41 -2.13 3.94
N LYS A 18 1.88 -2.07 5.16
CA LYS A 18 0.89 -3.03 5.66
C LYS A 18 -0.31 -2.29 6.20
N PHE A 19 -1.51 -2.67 5.77
CA PHE A 19 -2.76 -2.06 6.20
C PHE A 19 -3.68 -3.10 6.79
N GLU A 20 -4.19 -2.83 7.99
CA GLU A 20 -5.30 -3.59 8.56
C GLU A 20 -6.60 -3.10 7.95
N ALA A 21 -7.38 -4.04 7.41
CA ALA A 21 -8.62 -3.73 6.74
C ALA A 21 -9.57 -4.92 6.75
N GLU A 22 -10.86 -4.65 6.58
CA GLU A 22 -11.88 -5.69 6.43
C GLU A 22 -11.75 -6.36 5.05
N GLY A 23 -11.58 -5.56 4.00
CA GLY A 23 -11.45 -6.02 2.61
C GLY A 23 -10.21 -5.49 1.86
N MET A 24 -9.90 -6.13 0.73
CA MET A 24 -8.80 -5.72 -0.16
C MET A 24 -9.03 -4.31 -0.74
N LEU A 25 -10.29 -3.94 -1.01
CA LEU A 25 -10.65 -2.62 -1.53
C LEU A 25 -10.36 -1.50 -0.53
N ASP A 26 -10.68 -1.73 0.75
CA ASP A 26 -10.40 -0.78 1.82
C ASP A 26 -8.88 -0.62 1.99
N ALA A 27 -8.15 -1.74 1.98
CA ALA A 27 -6.70 -1.72 2.09
C ALA A 27 -6.03 -1.01 0.90
N LEU A 28 -6.54 -1.22 -0.32
CA LEU A 28 -6.07 -0.53 -1.52
C LEU A 28 -6.36 0.97 -1.47
N THR A 29 -7.51 1.36 -0.92
CA THR A 29 -7.86 2.77 -0.71
C THR A 29 -6.87 3.42 0.26
N GLN A 30 -6.59 2.78 1.40
CA GLN A 30 -5.56 3.22 2.34
C GLN A 30 -4.17 3.33 1.70
N ALA A 31 -3.78 2.36 0.86
CA ALA A 31 -2.51 2.39 0.14
C ALA A 31 -2.40 3.58 -0.82
N LYS A 32 -3.47 3.89 -1.57
CA LYS A 32 -3.53 5.06 -2.46
C LYS A 32 -3.48 6.38 -1.70
N GLU A 33 -4.14 6.46 -0.55
CA GLU A 33 -4.08 7.64 0.30
C GLU A 33 -2.69 7.85 0.92
N PHE A 34 -2.08 6.76 1.39
CA PHE A 34 -0.71 6.77 1.88
C PHE A 34 0.25 7.28 0.79
N LEU A 35 0.11 6.77 -0.44
CA LEU A 35 0.92 7.23 -1.56
C LEU A 35 0.77 8.73 -1.80
N LYS A 36 -0.47 9.25 -1.85
CA LYS A 36 -0.73 10.69 -2.01
C LYS A 36 -0.10 11.54 -0.92
N LYS A 37 -0.11 11.07 0.34
CA LYS A 37 0.48 11.78 1.48
C LYS A 37 2.01 11.77 1.44
N THR A 38 2.60 10.62 1.12
CA THR A 38 4.04 10.40 1.16
C THR A 38 4.75 10.97 -0.07
N MET A 39 4.07 11.01 -1.23
CA MET A 39 4.68 11.37 -2.52
C MET A 39 4.04 12.60 -3.15
N LYS A 40 3.84 13.66 -2.34
CA LYS A 40 3.29 14.96 -2.76
C LYS A 40 3.95 15.55 -4.03
N THR A 41 5.14 15.10 -4.41
CA THR A 41 5.93 15.62 -5.53
C THR A 41 6.09 14.64 -6.72
N HIS A 42 5.81 13.34 -6.55
CA HIS A 42 6.11 12.30 -7.56
C HIS A 42 5.03 11.20 -7.66
N SER A 43 3.76 11.55 -7.41
CA SER A 43 2.66 10.56 -7.35
C SER A 43 2.39 9.81 -8.67
N SER A 44 2.88 10.32 -9.81
CA SER A 44 2.65 9.78 -11.14
C SER A 44 3.55 8.59 -11.53
N GLU A 45 4.58 8.26 -10.74
CA GLU A 45 5.58 7.24 -11.10
C GLU A 45 5.59 6.02 -10.17
N VAL A 46 4.57 5.87 -9.31
CA VAL A 46 4.62 4.86 -8.24
C VAL A 46 3.60 3.77 -8.46
N ASP A 47 4.13 2.60 -8.80
CA ASP A 47 3.34 1.38 -8.91
C ASP A 47 3.02 0.82 -7.52
N ILE A 48 1.75 0.48 -7.31
CA ILE A 48 1.29 -0.27 -6.14
C ILE A 48 1.19 -1.73 -6.53
N GLN A 49 2.01 -2.58 -5.93
CA GLN A 49 1.96 -4.03 -6.12
C GLN A 49 1.37 -4.69 -4.89
N PHE A 50 0.36 -5.54 -5.08
CA PHE A 50 -0.16 -6.37 -3.99
C PHE A 50 0.79 -7.55 -3.76
N LYS A 51 1.26 -7.72 -2.53
CA LYS A 51 2.22 -8.77 -2.16
C LYS A 51 1.57 -9.95 -1.43
N GLY A 52 0.50 -9.70 -0.66
CA GLY A 52 -0.23 -10.78 0.02
C GLY A 52 -1.11 -10.30 1.16
N THR A 53 -1.76 -11.27 1.81
CA THR A 53 -2.62 -11.06 2.97
C THR A 53 -2.14 -11.91 4.14
N VAL A 54 -2.10 -11.32 5.33
CA VAL A 54 -1.91 -12.01 6.60
C VAL A 54 -3.26 -12.09 7.30
N TYR A 55 -3.64 -13.30 7.69
CA TYR A 55 -4.83 -13.53 8.51
C TYR A 55 -4.39 -13.45 9.98
N LEU A 56 -4.81 -12.38 10.67
CA LEU A 56 -4.53 -12.21 12.08
C LEU A 56 -5.60 -12.97 12.87
N ASN A 57 -5.16 -13.91 13.73
CA ASN A 57 -6.00 -14.65 14.67
C ASN A 57 -6.46 -13.76 15.82
#